data_AF-A0A2V9DRL4-F1
#
_entry.id   AF-A0A2V9DRL4-F1
#
_cell.length_a   1.000
_cell.length_b   1.000
_cell.length_c   1.000
_cell.angle_alpha   90.00
_cell.angle_beta   90.00
_cell.angle_gamma   90.00
#
_symmetry.space_group_name_H-M   'P 1'
#
loop_
_entity.id
_entity.type
_entity.pdbx_description
1 polymer ?
#
loop_
_entity_poly.entity_id
_entity_poly.type
_entity_poly.pdbx_seq_one_letter_code
_entity_poly.pdbx_strand_id
1 'polypeptide(L)'
;LLPKGFFAAIHPKFRTPYKNTILVGLLAAIVGSLTPIDDIGKMVNIGTLLAFVIVCIAVLVLRRINPSQPRPFRTPWVPVVPILGVAVNGYMMYKLGWINWARLITWLVIGLVIYFTYSRKHSRINNPVAR
;
A
#
# COMPACT_ATOMS: atom_id res chain seq x y z
N LEU A 1 9.01 -0.22 -11.68
CA LEU A 1 9.05 0.19 -10.26
C LEU A 1 10.17 -0.53 -9.48
N LEU A 2 10.55 -1.78 -9.80
CA LEU A 2 11.74 -2.47 -9.23
C LEU A 2 12.55 -3.23 -10.31
N PRO A 3 13.85 -3.54 -10.10
CA PRO A 3 14.67 -4.25 -11.08
C PRO A 3 14.16 -5.68 -11.35
N LYS A 4 13.68 -5.91 -12.58
CA LYS A 4 13.02 -7.16 -12.99
C LYS A 4 13.92 -8.39 -12.87
N GLY A 5 15.23 -8.24 -13.06
CA GLY A 5 16.17 -9.38 -13.06
C GLY A 5 16.24 -10.15 -11.74
N PHE A 6 15.99 -9.49 -10.60
CA PHE A 6 16.06 -10.11 -9.29
C PHE A 6 14.68 -10.30 -8.63
N PHE A 7 13.84 -9.24 -8.66
CA PHE A 7 12.53 -9.26 -7.99
C PHE A 7 11.42 -9.94 -8.81
N ALA A 8 11.59 -10.05 -10.13
CA ALA A 8 10.67 -10.77 -11.01
C ALA A 8 11.30 -12.05 -11.61
N ALA A 9 12.34 -12.58 -10.95
CA ALA A 9 12.93 -13.87 -11.31
C ALA A 9 11.95 -15.00 -10.94
N ILE A 10 11.22 -15.47 -11.93
CA ILE A 10 10.17 -16.48 -11.79
C ILE A 10 10.80 -17.88 -11.79
N HIS A 11 10.42 -18.71 -10.82
CA HIS A 11 10.84 -20.10 -10.77
C HIS A 11 10.27 -20.88 -11.96
N PRO A 12 11.07 -21.67 -12.71
CA PRO A 12 10.63 -22.31 -13.95
C PRO A 12 9.46 -23.29 -13.77
N LYS A 13 9.41 -24.03 -12.66
CA LYS A 13 8.32 -24.98 -12.34
C LYS A 13 7.08 -24.35 -11.67
N PHE A 14 7.27 -23.59 -10.59
CA PHE A 14 6.16 -23.06 -9.76
C PHE A 14 5.65 -21.69 -10.22
N ARG A 15 6.33 -21.05 -11.17
CA ARG A 15 6.01 -19.70 -11.66
C ARG A 15 5.90 -18.63 -10.55
N THR A 16 6.61 -18.81 -9.43
CA THR A 16 6.64 -17.88 -8.30
C THR A 16 7.95 -17.08 -8.25
N PRO A 17 7.94 -15.82 -7.75
CA PRO A 17 9.14 -15.00 -7.59
C PRO A 17 9.97 -15.43 -6.36
N TYR A 18 10.58 -16.61 -6.43
CA TYR A 18 11.18 -17.31 -5.28
C TYR A 18 12.31 -16.52 -4.58
N LYS A 19 13.15 -15.79 -5.33
CA LYS A 19 14.23 -14.98 -4.75
C LYS A 19 13.69 -13.87 -3.84
N ASN A 20 12.63 -13.21 -4.29
CA ASN A 20 11.97 -12.16 -3.51
C ASN A 20 11.28 -12.76 -2.28
N THR A 21 10.57 -13.87 -2.43
CA THR A 21 9.88 -14.54 -1.32
C THR A 21 10.86 -14.97 -0.22
N ILE A 22 11.99 -15.56 -0.58
CA ILE A 22 13.02 -15.97 0.40
C ILE A 22 13.62 -14.75 1.08
N LEU A 23 13.98 -13.70 0.33
CA LEU A 23 14.57 -12.49 0.90
C LEU A 23 13.62 -11.81 1.89
N VAL A 24 12.37 -11.56 1.48
CA VAL A 24 11.37 -10.90 2.33
C VAL A 24 11.01 -11.78 3.52
N GLY A 25 10.90 -13.10 3.32
CA GLY A 25 10.62 -14.06 4.39
C GLY A 25 11.73 -14.10 5.44
N LEU A 26 13.00 -14.11 5.03
CA LEU A 26 14.15 -14.07 5.93
C LEU A 26 14.20 -12.76 6.73
N LEU A 27 14.00 -11.62 6.05
CA LEU A 27 13.94 -10.32 6.73
C LEU A 27 12.78 -10.26 7.73
N ALA A 28 11.61 -10.76 7.36
CA ALA A 28 10.46 -10.84 8.25
C ALA A 28 10.73 -11.75 9.47
N ALA A 29 11.41 -12.89 9.28
CA ALA A 29 11.77 -13.79 10.37
C ALA A 29 12.75 -13.13 11.36
N ILE A 30 13.75 -12.40 10.86
CA ILE A 30 14.71 -11.67 11.71
C ILE A 30 14.02 -10.54 12.48
N VAL A 31 13.22 -9.72 11.79
CA VAL A 31 12.51 -8.61 12.44
C VAL A 31 11.48 -9.12 13.45
N GLY A 32 10.78 -10.21 13.11
CA GLY A 32 9.80 -10.86 13.96
C GLY A 32 10.39 -11.52 15.20
N SER A 33 11.62 -12.03 15.14
CA SER A 33 12.30 -12.62 16.31
C SER A 33 12.85 -11.56 17.27
N LEU A 34 13.21 -10.38 16.76
CA LEU A 34 13.82 -9.30 17.54
C LEU A 34 12.83 -8.29 18.11
N THR A 35 11.60 -8.22 17.57
CA THR A 35 10.65 -7.14 17.88
C THR A 35 9.42 -7.69 18.60
N PRO A 36 8.97 -7.09 19.71
CA PRO A 36 7.71 -7.46 20.36
C PRO A 36 6.51 -7.36 19.42
N ILE A 37 5.60 -8.33 19.50
CA ILE A 37 4.44 -8.42 18.62
C ILE A 37 3.52 -7.18 18.71
N ASP A 38 3.44 -6.56 19.88
CA ASP A 38 2.63 -5.35 20.09
C ASP A 38 3.13 -4.16 19.26
N ASP A 39 4.45 -4.02 19.12
CA ASP A 39 5.03 -2.92 18.34
C ASP A 39 4.91 -3.18 16.84
N ILE A 40 5.09 -4.43 16.40
CA ILE A 40 4.83 -4.84 15.02
C ILE A 40 3.35 -4.59 14.68
N GLY A 41 2.44 -4.96 15.59
CA GLY A 41 1.00 -4.76 15.42
C GLY A 41 0.64 -3.28 15.24
N LYS A 42 1.20 -2.38 16.08
CA LYS A 42 1.00 -0.93 15.94
C LYS A 42 1.51 -0.40 14.59
N MET A 43 2.67 -0.89 14.12
CA MET A 43 3.23 -0.50 12.82
C MET A 43 2.36 -0.95 11.63
N VAL A 44 1.85 -2.17 11.65
CA VAL A 44 0.99 -2.70 10.58
C VAL A 44 -0.38 -2.04 10.60
N ASN A 45 -0.93 -1.79 11.79
CA ASN A 45 -2.25 -1.17 11.95
C ASN A 45 -2.28 0.24 11.38
N ILE A 46 -1.27 1.09 11.66
CA ILE A 46 -1.28 2.47 11.11
C ILE A 46 -1.23 2.49 9.58
N GLY A 47 -0.47 1.58 8.97
CA GLY A 47 -0.41 1.45 7.50
C GLY A 47 -1.73 0.98 6.90
N THR A 48 -2.35 -0.03 7.50
CA THR A 48 -3.64 -0.57 7.04
C THR A 48 -4.77 0.45 7.18
N LEU A 49 -4.83 1.15 8.32
CA LEU A 49 -5.81 2.21 8.54
C LEU A 49 -5.66 3.35 7.53
N LEU A 50 -4.43 3.77 7.23
CA LEU A 50 -4.18 4.78 6.18
C LEU A 50 -4.65 4.27 4.82
N ALA A 51 -4.34 3.02 4.46
CA ALA A 51 -4.79 2.43 3.20
C ALA A 51 -6.33 2.42 3.09
N PHE A 52 -7.03 2.09 4.18
CA PHE A 52 -8.50 2.16 4.22
C PHE A 52 -9.03 3.58 4.08
N VAL A 53 -8.42 4.58 4.73
CA VAL A 53 -8.79 5.99 4.53
C VAL A 53 -8.64 6.38 3.05
N ILE A 54 -7.51 6.04 2.43
CA ILE A 54 -7.24 6.32 1.01
C ILE A 54 -8.28 5.63 0.11
N VAL A 55 -8.61 4.37 0.36
CA VAL A 55 -9.62 3.63 -0.42
C VAL A 55 -11.01 4.25 -0.27
N CYS A 56 -11.43 4.62 0.94
CA CYS A 56 -12.70 5.30 1.16
C CYS A 56 -12.78 6.63 0.40
N ILE A 57 -11.70 7.41 0.39
CA ILE A 57 -11.60 8.65 -0.40
C ILE A 57 -11.61 8.32 -1.90
N ALA A 58 -10.86 7.31 -2.35
CA ALA A 58 -10.80 6.91 -3.75
C ALA A 58 -12.17 6.50 -4.29
N VAL A 59 -13.01 5.85 -3.49
CA VAL A 59 -14.41 5.52 -3.87
C VAL A 59 -15.23 6.79 -4.11
N LEU A 60 -15.06 7.84 -3.30
CA LEU A 60 -15.74 9.13 -3.49
C LEU A 60 -15.23 9.85 -4.74
N VAL A 61 -13.91 9.86 -4.95
CA VAL A 61 -13.25 10.48 -6.10
C VAL A 61 -13.64 9.79 -7.41
N LEU A 62 -13.56 8.46 -7.47
CA LEU A 62 -13.89 7.67 -8.66
C LEU A 62 -15.36 7.87 -9.08
N ARG A 63 -16.26 8.09 -8.11
CA ARG A 63 -17.66 8.41 -8.39
C ARG A 63 -17.86 9.73 -9.11
N ARG A 64 -16.99 10.72 -8.88
CA ARG A 64 -17.02 12.00 -9.61
C ARG A 64 -16.28 11.95 -10.95
N ILE A 65 -15.13 11.28 -11.01
CA ILE A 65 -14.29 11.26 -12.22
C ILE A 65 -14.87 10.35 -13.31
N ASN A 66 -15.32 9.14 -12.96
CA ASN A 66 -15.80 8.15 -13.93
C ASN A 66 -17.18 7.59 -13.52
N PRO A 67 -18.26 8.37 -13.72
CA PRO A 67 -19.60 7.97 -13.31
C PRO A 67 -20.20 6.84 -14.15
N SER A 68 -19.82 6.70 -15.42
CA SER A 68 -20.40 5.75 -16.40
C SER A 68 -19.82 4.32 -16.35
N GLN A 69 -18.78 4.08 -15.54
CA GLN A 69 -18.17 2.76 -15.38
C GLN A 69 -19.19 1.72 -14.85
N PRO A 70 -19.31 0.52 -15.46
CA PRO A 70 -20.19 -0.53 -14.95
C PRO A 70 -19.69 -1.02 -13.59
N ARG A 71 -20.56 -0.98 -12.58
CA ARG A 71 -20.24 -1.35 -11.19
C ARG A 71 -21.16 -2.49 -10.74
N PRO A 72 -20.70 -3.75 -10.78
CA PRO A 72 -21.49 -4.91 -10.36
C PRO A 72 -21.91 -4.84 -8.88
N PHE A 73 -21.05 -4.26 -8.04
CA PHE A 73 -21.35 -3.94 -6.65
C PHE A 73 -21.28 -2.43 -6.44
N ARG A 74 -22.29 -1.87 -5.77
CA ARG A 74 -22.33 -0.46 -5.37
C ARG A 74 -22.42 -0.39 -3.85
N THR A 75 -21.51 0.35 -3.23
CA THR A 75 -21.62 0.65 -1.81
C THR A 75 -22.98 1.30 -1.51
N PRO A 76 -23.76 0.75 -0.57
CA PRO A 76 -25.00 1.36 -0.10
C PRO A 76 -24.73 2.75 0.50
N TRP A 77 -25.70 3.66 0.43
CA TRP A 77 -25.66 4.93 1.18
C TRP A 77 -24.41 5.80 0.94
N VAL A 78 -23.93 5.89 -0.30
CA VAL A 78 -22.88 6.86 -0.66
C VAL A 78 -23.47 8.27 -0.73
N PRO A 79 -22.81 9.29 -0.16
CA PRO A 79 -21.42 9.32 0.33
C PRO A 79 -21.21 9.01 1.82
N VAL A 80 -22.28 8.73 2.57
CA VAL A 80 -22.23 8.59 4.04
C VAL A 80 -21.32 7.45 4.48
N VAL A 81 -21.45 6.26 3.88
CA VAL A 81 -20.64 5.08 4.27
C VAL A 81 -19.13 5.32 4.10
N PRO A 82 -18.62 5.81 2.95
CA PRO A 82 -17.21 6.17 2.82
C PRO A 82 -16.74 7.23 3.81
N ILE A 83 -17.57 8.25 4.10
CA ILE A 83 -17.22 9.33 5.04
C ILE A 83 -17.09 8.77 6.46
N LEU A 84 -18.03 7.94 6.90
CA LEU A 84 -17.94 7.25 8.19
C LEU A 84 -16.71 6.35 8.25
N GLY A 85 -16.37 5.65 7.17
CA GLY A 85 -15.15 4.87 7.06
C GLY A 85 -13.90 5.73 7.28
N VAL A 86 -13.81 6.91 6.66
CA VAL A 86 -12.70 7.85 6.89
C VAL A 86 -12.68 8.33 8.34
N ALA A 87 -13.84 8.67 8.91
CA ALA A 87 -13.93 9.18 10.28
C ALA A 87 -13.49 8.13 11.31
N VAL A 88 -13.98 6.89 11.20
CA VAL A 88 -13.65 5.79 12.13
C VAL A 88 -12.18 5.42 12.03
N ASN A 89 -11.66 5.20 10.81
CA ASN A 89 -10.25 4.86 10.63
C ASN A 89 -9.33 6.01 11.05
N GLY A 90 -9.70 7.26 10.74
CA GLY A 90 -8.96 8.45 11.17
C GLY A 90 -8.92 8.59 12.70
N TYR A 91 -10.04 8.33 13.38
CA TYR A 91 -10.09 8.33 14.84
C TYR A 91 -9.19 7.22 15.44
N MET A 92 -9.22 6.01 14.88
CA MET A 92 -8.32 4.94 15.33
C MET A 92 -6.84 5.29 15.10
N MET A 93 -6.52 5.95 13.98
CA MET A 93 -5.17 6.46 13.72
C MET A 93 -4.75 7.55 14.71
N TYR A 94 -5.67 8.41 15.16
CA TYR A 94 -5.38 9.42 16.16
C TYR A 94 -5.04 8.81 17.52
N LYS A 95 -5.70 7.70 17.90
CA LYS A 95 -5.39 6.97 19.14
C LYS A 95 -4.06 6.24 19.11
N LEU A 96 -3.50 5.96 17.93
CA LEU A 96 -2.14 5.43 17.79
C LEU A 96 -1.16 6.59 17.98
N GLY A 97 -0.58 6.68 19.19
CA GLY A 97 0.29 7.80 19.60
C GLY A 97 1.36 8.23 18.60
N TRP A 98 1.89 9.44 18.80
CA TRP A 98 2.72 10.20 17.84
C TRP A 98 3.90 9.44 17.22
N ILE A 99 4.51 8.49 17.94
CA ILE A 99 5.60 7.64 17.43
C ILE A 99 5.19 6.91 16.14
N ASN A 100 3.94 6.43 16.03
CA ASN A 100 3.49 5.67 14.87
C ASN A 100 3.38 6.57 13.63
N TRP A 101 2.90 7.80 13.82
CA TRP A 101 2.82 8.81 12.78
C TRP A 101 4.20 9.19 12.26
N ALA A 102 5.17 9.39 13.15
CA ALA A 102 6.56 9.68 12.75
C ALA A 102 7.17 8.54 11.91
N ARG A 103 6.96 7.28 12.31
CA ARG A 103 7.40 6.10 11.55
C ARG A 103 6.76 6.05 10.16
N LEU A 104 5.44 6.29 10.08
CA LEU A 104 4.71 6.31 8.81
C LEU A 104 5.26 7.39 7.87
N ILE A 105 5.38 8.63 8.34
CA ILE A 105 5.88 9.76 7.53
C ILE A 105 7.31 9.48 7.07
N THR A 106 8.16 8.95 7.94
CA THR A 106 9.55 8.59 7.58
C THR A 106 9.57 7.57 6.45
N TRP A 107 8.76 6.51 6.55
CA TRP A 107 8.67 5.51 5.48
C TRP A 107 8.10 6.10 4.17
N LEU A 108 7.10 6.97 4.25
CA LEU A 108 6.54 7.64 3.08
C LEU A 108 7.60 8.53 2.38
N VAL A 109 8.39 9.27 3.16
CA VAL A 109 9.49 10.10 2.63
C VAL A 109 10.54 9.22 1.95
N ILE A 110 10.96 8.12 2.58
CA ILE A 110 11.91 7.16 1.96
C ILE A 110 11.35 6.62 0.65
N GLY A 111 10.08 6.18 0.65
CA GLY A 111 9.41 5.67 -0.55
C GLY A 111 9.34 6.72 -1.66
N LEU A 112 9.08 7.97 -1.30
CA LEU A 112 9.00 9.10 -2.21
C LEU A 112 10.38 9.46 -2.79
N VAL A 113 11.44 9.44 -1.98
CA VAL A 113 12.83 9.62 -2.44
C VAL A 113 13.22 8.52 -3.44
N ILE A 114 12.94 7.25 -3.13
CA ILE A 114 13.18 6.11 -4.04
C ILE A 114 12.35 6.28 -5.33
N TYR A 115 11.11 6.73 -5.20
CA TYR A 115 10.24 6.94 -6.36
C TYR A 115 10.79 8.02 -7.31
N PHE A 116 11.20 9.17 -6.79
CA PHE A 116 11.71 10.27 -7.61
C PHE A 116 13.10 9.98 -8.20
N THR A 117 13.97 9.30 -7.45
CA THR A 117 15.33 8.95 -7.89
C THR A 117 15.36 7.80 -8.90
N TYR A 118 14.62 6.72 -8.65
CA TYR A 118 14.66 5.50 -9.45
C TYR A 118 13.41 5.30 -10.31
N SER A 119 12.20 5.37 -9.74
CA SER A 119 10.97 5.03 -10.47
C SER A 119 10.62 6.02 -11.57
N ARG A 120 10.91 7.32 -11.41
CA ARG A 120 10.65 8.31 -12.48
C ARG A 120 11.41 7.98 -13.78
N LYS A 121 12.64 7.47 -13.66
CA LYS A 121 13.49 7.11 -14.82
C LYS A 121 13.14 5.75 -15.44
N HIS A 122 12.43 4.87 -14.72
CA HIS A 122 12.00 3.53 -15.18
C HIS A 122 10.48 3.41 -15.41
N SER A 123 9.74 4.51 -15.35
CA SER A 123 8.28 4.52 -15.49
C SER A 123 7.90 4.39 -16.97
N ARG A 124 7.27 3.25 -17.34
CA ARG A 124 6.79 2.94 -18.71
C ARG A 124 5.53 3.71 -19.11
N ILE A 125 5.33 4.93 -18.59
CA ILE A 125 4.17 5.77 -18.92
C ILE A 125 4.23 6.25 -20.40
N ASN A 126 5.36 6.02 -21.09
CA ASN A 126 5.56 6.42 -22.49
C ASN A 126 5.90 5.28 -23.47
N ASN A 127 5.54 4.01 -23.20
CA ASN A 127 5.66 2.94 -24.22
C ASN A 127 4.29 2.65 -24.86
N PRO A 128 4.01 3.15 -26.08
CA PRO A 128 2.77 2.91 -26.82
C PRO A 128 2.76 1.54 -27.49
N VAL A 129 3.15 0.48 -26.77
CA VAL A 129 3.18 -0.90 -27.32
C VAL A 129 2.42 -1.85 -26.42
N ALA A 130 1.10 -1.80 -26.59
CA ALA A 130 0.18 -2.92 -26.39
C ALA A 130 -1.01 -2.65 -27.32
N ARG A 131 -0.81 -2.97 -28.61
CA ARG A 131 -1.89 -3.27 -29.54
C ARG A 131 -2.05 -4.78 -29.56
#